data_AF-A0AA42PNB3-F1
#
_entry.id   AF-A0AA42PNB3-F1
#
_cell.length_a   1.000
_cell.length_b   1.000
_cell.length_c   1.000
_cell.angle_alpha   90.00
_cell.angle_beta   90.00
_cell.angle_gamma   90.00
#
_symmetry.space_group_name_H-M   'P 1'
#
loop_
_entity.id
_entity.type
_entity.pdbx_description
1 polymer ?
#
loop_
_entity_poly.entity_id
_entity_poly.type
_entity_poly.pdbx_seq_one_letter_code
_entity_poly.pdbx_strand_id
1 'polypeptide(L)'
;MKVVKNAVTAFVFGVIFTGSMNVTQAADVNVNLNDNVFNSGTFIQIQGTDNTAYNLDDMKAENVKQDGQIYNLQGDRERMQNEIDASKGNISTNANNISSLQTSVSGVDHEAKLAGALADTANKKGDAALQGVLTNGTAITNIETVNAVQDSRLATVEATNGIQDGRLLALENAPKPTNGVDGKDGAKGEKGDTGAQGVAGINGRDGANGKDGKDGKDGKNGVMTTVTRTQVDTTTQAKVATNSQAVTAEAQELQATKQTLQALNNNANQQFKSLREEVDNNKKEANAGISGAMAMAGLPQVQTNQRVMFSAGGATYNGESALAVGASVNFNEHMVGKVSFSDDTANNMGASVGVGIGF
;
A
#
# COMPACT_ATOMS: atom_id res chain seq x y z
N MET A 1 27.05 23.05 -46.74
CA MET A 1 27.53 21.75 -46.21
C MET A 1 26.91 20.65 -47.08
N LYS A 2 27.75 19.89 -47.78
CA LYS A 2 27.37 18.94 -48.86
C LYS A 2 26.59 17.74 -48.32
N VAL A 3 25.47 17.44 -48.96
CA VAL A 3 24.80 16.13 -48.93
C VAL A 3 25.65 15.17 -49.77
N VAL A 4 26.03 14.01 -49.20
CA VAL A 4 26.70 12.93 -49.94
C VAL A 4 25.85 11.67 -49.86
N LYS A 5 25.69 11.07 -51.04
CA LYS A 5 24.82 9.97 -51.43
C LYS A 5 25.32 8.61 -50.96
N ASN A 6 24.36 7.68 -50.88
CA ASN A 6 24.47 6.22 -50.86
C ASN A 6 25.69 5.64 -51.59
N ALA A 7 26.33 4.66 -50.96
CA ALA A 7 27.13 3.65 -51.63
C ALA A 7 26.81 2.27 -51.04
N VAL A 8 25.98 1.52 -51.77
CA VAL A 8 25.95 0.06 -51.72
C VAL A 8 27.14 -0.41 -52.53
N THR A 9 28.05 -1.17 -51.92
CA THR A 9 29.03 -1.96 -52.67
C THR A 9 29.30 -3.23 -51.88
N ALA A 10 28.52 -4.27 -52.20
CA ALA A 10 28.77 -5.63 -51.77
C ALA A 10 30.03 -6.13 -52.48
N PHE A 11 31.12 -6.33 -51.73
CA PHE A 11 32.29 -7.06 -52.21
C PHE A 11 32.14 -8.52 -51.80
N VAL A 12 31.72 -9.34 -52.76
CA VAL A 12 31.76 -10.80 -52.71
C VAL A 12 33.23 -11.20 -52.88
N PHE A 13 33.92 -11.51 -51.79
CA PHE A 13 35.22 -12.18 -51.84
C PHE A 13 34.96 -13.69 -51.98
N GLY A 14 34.91 -14.14 -53.23
CA GLY A 14 35.07 -15.55 -53.57
C GLY A 14 36.51 -15.96 -53.29
N VAL A 15 36.73 -16.66 -52.18
CA VAL A 15 37.98 -17.41 -51.98
C VAL A 15 37.80 -18.74 -52.70
N ILE A 16 38.44 -18.86 -53.87
CA ILE A 16 38.63 -20.16 -54.51
C ILE A 16 39.64 -20.90 -53.63
N PHE A 17 39.14 -21.78 -52.76
CA PHE A 17 39.99 -22.78 -52.12
C PHE A 17 40.26 -23.86 -53.17
N THR A 18 41.34 -23.70 -53.94
CA THR A 18 41.93 -24.79 -54.71
C THR A 18 42.59 -25.76 -53.74
N GLY A 19 41.79 -26.61 -53.10
CA GLY A 19 42.29 -27.83 -52.48
C GLY A 19 42.50 -28.86 -53.58
N SER A 20 43.75 -29.08 -53.98
CA SER A 20 44.15 -30.28 -54.71
C SER A 20 43.79 -31.49 -53.87
N MET A 21 42.78 -32.26 -54.28
CA MET A 21 42.60 -33.62 -53.78
C MET A 21 43.78 -34.46 -54.27
N ASN A 22 44.72 -34.75 -53.37
CA ASN A 22 45.67 -35.85 -53.57
C ASN A 22 44.84 -37.15 -53.64
N VAL A 23 44.52 -37.59 -54.85
CA VAL A 23 43.90 -38.91 -55.11
C VAL A 23 44.93 -40.04 -55.19
N THR A 24 46.14 -39.84 -54.67
CA THR A 24 47.19 -40.88 -54.64
C THR A 24 46.96 -41.96 -53.57
N GLN A 25 45.84 -41.88 -52.84
CA GLN A 25 45.27 -42.97 -52.03
C GLN A 25 43.75 -42.93 -52.16
N ALA A 26 43.23 -43.18 -53.38
CA ALA A 26 41.87 -43.67 -53.48
C ALA A 26 41.85 -45.05 -52.81
N ALA A 27 41.14 -45.16 -51.68
CA ALA A 27 40.88 -46.46 -51.07
C ALA A 27 40.25 -47.36 -52.16
N ASP A 28 40.83 -48.53 -52.40
CA ASP A 28 40.20 -49.53 -53.26
C ASP A 28 38.81 -49.83 -52.67
N VAL A 29 37.76 -49.44 -53.39
CA VAL A 29 36.39 -49.81 -53.01
C VAL A 29 36.18 -51.25 -53.44
N ASN A 30 36.60 -52.20 -52.59
CA ASN A 30 36.34 -53.61 -52.80
C ASN A 30 34.88 -53.92 -52.44
N VAL A 31 33.97 -53.74 -53.40
CA VAL A 31 32.56 -54.16 -53.23
C VAL A 31 32.48 -55.67 -53.43
N ASN A 32 32.50 -56.44 -52.34
CA ASN A 32 32.19 -57.86 -52.39
C ASN A 32 30.66 -58.05 -52.51
N LEU A 33 30.15 -58.02 -53.74
CA LEU A 33 28.74 -58.27 -54.07
C LEU A 33 28.39 -59.77 -54.06
N ASN A 34 28.78 -60.52 -53.04
CA ASN A 34 28.18 -61.85 -52.84
C ASN A 34 26.90 -61.71 -52.01
N ASP A 35 25.93 -61.01 -52.61
CA ASP A 35 24.58 -60.83 -52.10
C ASP A 35 23.83 -62.16 -52.29
N ASN A 36 23.88 -63.01 -51.26
CA ASN A 36 23.02 -64.19 -51.19
C ASN A 36 21.92 -63.88 -50.18
N VAL A 37 20.75 -63.55 -50.70
CA VAL A 37 19.52 -63.04 -50.05
C VAL A 37 18.99 -63.89 -48.87
N PHE A 38 19.68 -64.96 -48.46
CA PHE A 38 19.27 -65.90 -47.42
C PHE A 38 20.30 -66.15 -46.31
N ASN A 39 21.38 -65.37 -46.19
CA ASN A 39 22.34 -65.52 -45.10
C ASN A 39 22.37 -64.29 -44.19
N SER A 40 21.97 -64.44 -42.93
CA SER A 40 21.84 -63.37 -41.93
C SER A 40 23.18 -62.82 -41.41
N GLY A 41 24.21 -62.78 -42.25
CA GLY A 41 25.59 -62.42 -41.86
C GLY A 41 26.46 -61.82 -42.97
N THR A 42 25.91 -61.48 -44.14
CA THR A 42 26.62 -60.76 -45.20
C THR A 42 26.35 -59.26 -45.09
N PHE A 43 27.40 -58.46 -44.93
CA PHE A 43 27.32 -57.01 -44.76
C PHE A 43 28.23 -56.30 -45.76
N ILE A 44 27.81 -55.11 -46.23
CA ILE A 44 28.60 -54.30 -47.16
C ILE A 44 29.69 -53.58 -46.37
N GLN A 45 30.94 -53.76 -46.79
CA GLN A 45 32.11 -53.19 -46.13
C GLN A 45 32.74 -52.14 -47.03
N ILE A 46 33.11 -51.00 -46.46
CA ILE A 46 33.98 -50.01 -47.12
C ILE A 46 35.26 -49.88 -46.30
N GLN A 47 36.41 -49.86 -46.95
CA GLN A 47 37.70 -49.64 -46.26
C GLN A 47 38.09 -48.17 -46.31
N GLY A 48 38.42 -47.61 -45.15
CA GLY A 48 39.01 -46.28 -45.04
C GLY A 48 40.44 -46.25 -45.60
N THR A 49 40.99 -45.04 -45.79
CA THR A 49 42.38 -44.85 -46.23
C THR A 49 43.42 -45.33 -45.20
N ASP A 50 42.97 -45.63 -43.98
CA ASP A 50 43.71 -46.25 -42.89
C ASP A 50 43.61 -47.79 -42.88
N ASN A 51 43.00 -48.39 -43.91
CA ASN A 51 42.72 -49.82 -44.03
C ASN A 51 41.71 -50.39 -43.02
N THR A 52 40.99 -49.52 -42.28
CA THR A 52 39.92 -49.93 -41.36
C THR A 52 38.66 -50.27 -42.17
N ALA A 53 38.09 -51.46 -41.96
CA ALA A 53 36.84 -51.87 -42.60
C ALA A 53 35.63 -51.39 -41.79
N TYR A 54 34.75 -50.64 -42.42
CA TYR A 54 33.50 -50.15 -41.84
C TYR A 54 32.32 -50.93 -42.42
N ASN A 55 31.51 -51.49 -41.53
CA ASN A 55 30.25 -52.13 -41.90
C ASN A 55 29.17 -51.06 -42.13
N LEU A 56 28.69 -50.96 -43.36
CA LEU A 56 27.70 -49.96 -43.76
C LEU A 56 26.34 -50.17 -43.07
N ASP A 57 25.99 -51.40 -42.73
CA ASP A 57 24.77 -51.73 -42.00
C ASP A 57 24.85 -51.26 -40.54
N ASP A 58 26.01 -51.45 -39.89
CA ASP A 58 26.27 -50.94 -38.53
C ASP A 58 26.29 -49.41 -38.49
N MET A 59 26.93 -48.77 -39.48
CA MET A 59 26.92 -47.30 -39.62
C MET A 59 25.50 -46.76 -39.83
N LYS A 60 24.67 -47.44 -40.62
CA LYS A 60 23.27 -47.03 -40.84
C LYS A 60 22.46 -47.17 -39.55
N ALA A 61 22.65 -48.26 -38.80
CA ALA A 61 22.00 -48.46 -37.51
C ALA A 61 22.44 -47.39 -36.48
N GLU A 62 23.72 -47.04 -36.46
CA GLU A 62 24.26 -45.99 -35.57
C GLU A 62 23.75 -44.60 -35.94
N ASN A 63 23.68 -44.27 -37.23
CA ASN A 63 23.08 -43.02 -37.72
C ASN A 63 21.59 -42.92 -37.36
N VAL A 64 20.81 -44.00 -37.52
CA VAL A 64 19.39 -44.02 -37.10
C VAL A 64 19.25 -43.79 -35.59
N LYS A 65 20.15 -44.37 -34.78
CA LYS A 65 20.18 -44.13 -33.33
C LYS A 65 20.53 -42.69 -32.99
N GLN A 66 21.51 -42.10 -33.67
CA GLN A 66 21.89 -40.69 -33.53
C GLN A 66 20.74 -39.76 -33.92
N ASP A 67 20.05 -40.02 -35.02
CA ASP A 67 18.87 -39.25 -35.46
C ASP A 67 17.75 -39.30 -34.40
N GLY A 68 17.50 -40.46 -33.81
CA GLY A 68 16.55 -40.61 -32.69
C GLY A 68 16.96 -39.80 -31.45
N GLN A 69 18.25 -39.78 -31.11
CA GLN A 69 18.76 -38.94 -30.02
C GLN A 69 18.61 -37.44 -30.33
N ILE A 70 18.89 -37.03 -31.58
CA ILE A 70 18.73 -35.64 -32.03
C ILE A 70 17.26 -35.22 -31.96
N TYR A 71 16.33 -36.08 -32.39
CA TYR A 71 14.89 -35.81 -32.32
C TYR A 71 14.42 -35.59 -30.88
N ASN A 72 14.85 -36.44 -29.94
CA ASN A 72 14.52 -36.27 -28.53
C ASN A 72 15.09 -34.97 -27.96
N LEU A 73 16.36 -34.65 -28.27
CA LEU A 73 16.99 -33.39 -27.86
C LEU A 73 16.30 -32.16 -28.45
N GLN A 74 15.78 -32.25 -29.68
CA GLN A 74 14.98 -31.19 -30.28
C GLN A 74 13.68 -30.97 -29.51
N GLY A 75 12.96 -32.05 -29.15
CA GLY A 75 11.76 -31.97 -28.32
C GLY A 75 12.03 -31.37 -26.93
N ASP A 76 13.12 -31.78 -26.28
CA ASP A 76 13.53 -31.21 -24.98
C ASP A 76 13.84 -29.71 -25.10
N ARG A 77 14.52 -29.29 -26.17
CA ARG A 77 14.78 -27.86 -26.42
C ARG A 77 13.51 -27.06 -26.65
N GLU A 78 12.54 -27.57 -27.40
CA GLU A 78 11.26 -26.89 -27.61
C GLU A 78 10.49 -26.75 -26.30
N ARG A 79 10.48 -27.80 -25.47
CA ARG A 79 9.86 -27.75 -24.14
C ARG A 79 10.54 -26.71 -23.25
N MET A 80 11.87 -26.71 -23.19
CA MET A 80 12.62 -25.70 -22.44
C MET A 80 12.34 -24.28 -22.94
N GLN A 81 12.23 -24.10 -24.26
CA GLN A 81 11.93 -22.78 -24.84
C GLN A 81 10.55 -22.28 -24.42
N ASN A 82 9.54 -23.16 -24.43
CA ASN A 82 8.20 -22.84 -23.95
C ASN A 82 8.19 -22.46 -22.46
N GLU A 83 8.95 -23.18 -21.63
CA GLU A 83 9.10 -22.88 -20.19
C GLU A 83 9.83 -21.53 -19.95
N ILE A 84 10.84 -21.22 -20.77
CA ILE A 84 11.54 -19.93 -20.76
C ILE A 84 10.58 -18.79 -21.12
N ASP A 85 9.77 -18.95 -22.16
CA ASP A 85 8.86 -17.90 -22.62
C ASP A 85 7.71 -17.66 -21.64
N ALA A 86 7.19 -18.71 -21.01
CA ALA A 86 6.27 -18.59 -19.88
C ALA A 86 6.91 -17.83 -18.70
N SER A 87 8.18 -18.13 -18.38
CA SER A 87 8.92 -17.45 -17.31
C SER A 87 9.14 -15.96 -17.63
N LYS A 88 9.45 -15.60 -18.88
CA LYS A 88 9.54 -14.20 -19.32
C LYS A 88 8.20 -13.46 -19.16
N GLY A 89 7.09 -14.12 -19.50
CA GLY A 89 5.74 -13.57 -19.28
C GLY A 89 5.49 -13.24 -17.81
N ASN A 90 5.80 -14.18 -16.91
CA ASN A 90 5.68 -13.98 -15.47
C ASN A 90 6.58 -12.84 -14.95
N ILE A 91 7.83 -12.76 -15.43
CA ILE A 91 8.77 -11.69 -15.08
C ILE A 91 8.22 -10.32 -15.51
N SER A 92 7.65 -10.23 -16.73
CA SER A 92 7.04 -8.99 -17.24
C SER A 92 5.85 -8.54 -16.38
N THR A 93 4.95 -9.47 -16.04
CA THR A 93 3.83 -9.19 -15.12
C THR A 93 4.33 -8.71 -13.75
N ASN A 94 5.34 -9.38 -13.20
CA ASN A 94 5.93 -8.98 -11.92
C ASN A 94 6.59 -7.61 -11.98
N ALA A 95 7.27 -7.27 -13.09
CA ALA A 95 7.87 -5.95 -13.28
C ALA A 95 6.79 -4.85 -13.30
N ASN A 96 5.66 -5.09 -13.96
CA ASN A 96 4.53 -4.15 -13.97
C ASN A 96 3.92 -3.99 -12.57
N ASN A 97 3.74 -5.09 -11.83
CA ASN A 97 3.24 -5.05 -10.45
C ASN A 97 4.18 -4.26 -9.53
N ILE A 98 5.50 -4.45 -9.65
CA ILE A 98 6.51 -3.71 -8.89
C ILE A 98 6.44 -2.21 -9.20
N SER A 99 6.31 -1.83 -10.47
CA SER A 99 6.19 -0.43 -10.88
C SER A 99 4.94 0.25 -10.28
N SER A 100 3.80 -0.45 -10.31
CA SER A 100 2.56 0.02 -9.66
C SER A 100 2.74 0.19 -8.14
N LEU A 101 3.37 -0.79 -7.47
CA LEU A 101 3.66 -0.71 -6.04
C LEU A 101 4.59 0.45 -5.70
N GLN A 102 5.63 0.70 -6.50
CA GLN A 102 6.53 1.85 -6.30
C GLN A 102 5.77 3.18 -6.38
N THR A 103 4.79 3.29 -7.28
CA THR A 103 3.94 4.47 -7.41
C THR A 103 3.07 4.65 -6.17
N SER A 104 2.40 3.59 -5.71
CA SER A 104 1.56 3.64 -4.50
C SER A 104 2.38 3.98 -3.25
N VAL A 105 3.56 3.37 -3.08
CA VAL A 105 4.46 3.64 -1.95
C VAL A 105 4.92 5.10 -1.94
N SER A 106 5.22 5.66 -3.11
CA SER A 106 5.59 7.08 -3.23
C SER A 106 4.44 8.02 -2.85
N GLY A 107 3.20 7.65 -3.18
CA GLY A 107 2.00 8.36 -2.74
C GLY A 107 1.84 8.35 -1.22
N VAL A 108 1.99 7.18 -0.59
CA VAL A 108 1.91 7.04 0.88
C VAL A 108 3.01 7.84 1.58
N ASP A 109 4.24 7.83 1.06
CA ASP A 109 5.35 8.63 1.61
C ASP A 109 5.05 10.14 1.55
N HIS A 110 4.47 10.61 0.44
CA HIS A 110 4.05 12.00 0.31
C HIS A 110 2.94 12.38 1.30
N GLU A 111 1.92 11.54 1.43
CA GLU A 111 0.82 11.74 2.38
C GLU A 111 1.30 11.75 3.83
N ALA A 112 2.21 10.84 4.20
CA ALA A 112 2.80 10.79 5.53
C ALA A 112 3.61 12.06 5.85
N LYS A 113 4.39 12.57 4.89
CA LYS A 113 5.13 13.84 5.04
C LYS A 113 4.19 15.03 5.22
N LEU A 114 3.10 15.08 4.45
CA LEU A 114 2.09 16.14 4.57
C LEU A 114 1.40 16.09 5.93
N ALA A 115 1.01 14.90 6.40
CA ALA A 115 0.40 14.70 7.70
C ALA A 115 1.33 15.17 8.84
N GLY A 116 2.62 14.82 8.77
CA GLY A 116 3.63 15.31 9.71
C GLY A 116 3.74 16.84 9.74
N ALA A 117 3.81 17.48 8.57
CA ALA A 117 3.89 18.95 8.48
C ALA A 117 2.63 19.66 9.02
N LEU A 118 1.45 19.07 8.82
CA LEU A 118 0.18 19.56 9.36
C LEU A 118 0.16 19.45 10.89
N ALA A 119 0.63 18.33 11.45
CA ALA A 119 0.74 18.14 12.89
C ALA A 119 1.68 19.17 13.54
N ASP A 120 2.86 19.39 12.95
CA ASP A 120 3.81 20.41 13.41
C ASP A 120 3.20 21.83 13.37
N THR A 121 2.45 22.12 12.31
CA THR A 121 1.76 23.41 12.16
C THR A 121 0.65 23.58 13.21
N ALA A 122 -0.11 22.53 13.49
CA ALA A 122 -1.14 22.54 14.51
C ALA A 122 -0.53 22.77 15.90
N ASN A 123 0.57 22.09 16.23
CA ASN A 123 1.29 22.26 17.49
C ASN A 123 1.79 23.71 17.66
N LYS A 124 2.45 24.28 16.63
CA LYS A 124 2.91 25.68 16.66
C LYS A 124 1.78 26.67 16.89
N LYS A 125 0.62 26.46 16.26
CA LYS A 125 -0.57 27.30 16.47
C LYS A 125 -1.14 27.12 17.87
N GLY A 126 -1.15 25.90 18.39
CA GLY A 126 -1.54 25.59 19.77
C GLY A 126 -0.67 26.32 20.78
N ASP A 127 0.65 26.25 20.62
CA ASP A 127 1.62 26.96 21.48
C ASP A 127 1.41 28.48 21.42
N ALA A 128 1.23 29.05 20.22
CA ALA A 128 0.97 30.47 20.07
C ALA A 128 -0.35 30.90 20.74
N ALA A 129 -1.40 30.09 20.63
CA ALA A 129 -2.68 30.36 21.30
C ALA A 129 -2.54 30.30 22.83
N LEU A 130 -1.82 29.31 23.34
CA LEU A 130 -1.53 29.18 24.78
C LEU A 130 -0.75 30.39 25.31
N GLN A 131 0.27 30.85 24.57
CA GLN A 131 1.02 32.06 24.93
C GLN A 131 0.14 33.32 24.93
N GLY A 132 -0.82 33.42 24.00
CA GLY A 132 -1.83 34.48 24.00
C GLY A 132 -2.71 34.46 25.25
N VAL A 133 -3.19 33.27 25.65
CA VAL A 133 -3.99 33.10 26.88
C VAL A 133 -3.17 33.47 28.12
N LEU A 134 -1.92 33.03 28.22
CA LEU A 134 -1.02 33.39 29.32
C LEU A 134 -0.79 34.91 29.39
N THR A 135 -0.60 35.56 28.24
CA THR A 135 -0.46 37.02 28.16
C THR A 135 -1.72 37.75 28.62
N ASN A 136 -2.90 37.26 28.23
CA ASN A 136 -4.16 37.84 28.71
C ASN A 136 -4.36 37.61 30.21
N GLY A 137 -3.95 36.45 30.74
CA GLY A 137 -4.02 36.15 32.17
C GLY A 137 -3.18 37.12 33.02
N THR A 138 -1.95 37.46 32.57
CA THR A 138 -1.13 38.46 33.27
C THR A 138 -1.75 39.85 33.20
N ALA A 139 -2.36 40.23 32.07
CA ALA A 139 -3.08 41.50 31.95
C ALA A 139 -4.29 41.59 32.90
N ILE A 140 -5.07 40.52 33.04
CA ILE A 140 -6.20 40.44 33.97
C ILE A 140 -5.72 40.60 35.42
N THR A 141 -4.66 39.89 35.81
CA THR A 141 -4.06 39.99 37.15
C THR A 141 -3.61 41.43 37.47
N ASN A 142 -3.03 42.13 36.48
CA ASN A 142 -2.65 43.52 36.64
C ASN A 142 -3.87 44.44 36.84
N ILE A 143 -4.97 44.21 36.12
CA ILE A 143 -6.22 44.96 36.28
C ILE A 143 -6.83 44.73 37.67
N GLU A 144 -6.85 43.48 38.15
CA GLU A 144 -7.31 43.15 39.51
C GLU A 144 -6.50 43.90 40.57
N THR A 145 -5.18 44.01 40.38
CA THR A 145 -4.30 44.78 41.26
C THR A 145 -4.67 46.27 41.24
N VAL A 146 -4.94 46.84 40.06
CA VAL A 146 -5.37 48.24 39.93
C VAL A 146 -6.72 48.47 40.61
N ASN A 147 -7.68 47.56 40.45
CA ASN A 147 -8.98 47.65 41.11
C ASN A 147 -8.85 47.60 42.64
N ALA A 148 -8.02 46.70 43.17
CA ALA A 148 -7.76 46.62 44.61
C ALA A 148 -7.15 47.93 45.16
N VAL A 149 -6.25 48.57 44.41
CA VAL A 149 -5.71 49.89 44.77
C VAL A 149 -6.79 50.98 44.72
N GLN A 150 -7.67 50.94 43.71
CA GLN A 150 -8.79 51.89 43.60
C GLN A 150 -9.78 51.76 44.75
N ASP A 151 -10.14 50.54 45.14
CA ASP A 151 -11.02 50.26 46.28
C ASP A 151 -10.42 50.78 47.59
N SER A 152 -9.13 50.56 47.82
CA SER A 152 -8.42 51.10 48.99
C SER A 152 -8.39 52.63 49.01
N ARG A 153 -8.19 53.27 47.84
CA ARG A 153 -8.25 54.73 47.72
C ARG A 153 -9.67 55.26 47.95
N LEU A 154 -10.70 54.60 47.43
CA LEU A 154 -12.09 54.98 47.61
C LEU A 154 -12.48 54.93 49.09
N ALA A 155 -12.15 53.85 49.79
CA ALA A 155 -12.37 53.71 51.22
C ALA A 155 -11.71 54.84 52.03
N THR A 156 -10.51 55.28 51.62
CA THR A 156 -9.80 56.40 52.27
C THR A 156 -10.51 57.74 52.06
N VAL A 157 -11.03 57.97 50.84
CA VAL A 157 -11.79 59.19 50.51
C VAL A 157 -13.11 59.22 51.29
N GLU A 158 -13.84 58.11 51.34
CA GLU A 158 -15.09 58.01 52.11
C GLU A 158 -14.86 58.28 53.60
N ALA A 159 -13.79 57.72 54.19
CA ALA A 159 -13.43 58.00 55.58
C ALA A 159 -13.09 59.48 55.81
N THR A 160 -12.36 60.10 54.87
CA THR A 160 -11.99 61.52 54.96
C THR A 160 -13.22 62.42 54.85
N ASN A 161 -14.13 62.14 53.92
CA ASN A 161 -15.38 62.87 53.75
C ASN A 161 -16.26 62.73 55.00
N GLY A 162 -16.39 61.54 55.56
CA GLY A 162 -17.13 61.34 56.82
C GLY A 162 -16.58 62.18 57.99
N ILE A 163 -15.25 62.32 58.09
CA ILE A 163 -14.62 63.23 59.07
C ILE A 163 -14.97 64.69 58.76
N GLN A 164 -14.94 65.10 57.50
CA GLN A 164 -15.28 66.46 57.08
C GLN A 164 -16.75 66.81 57.35
N ASP A 165 -17.67 65.90 57.04
CA ASP A 165 -19.10 66.05 57.32
C ASP A 165 -19.34 66.22 58.82
N GLY A 166 -18.67 65.41 59.66
CA GLY A 166 -18.72 65.55 61.12
C GLY A 166 -18.21 66.92 61.61
N ARG A 167 -17.10 67.42 61.02
CA ARG A 167 -16.59 68.77 61.33
C ARG A 167 -17.53 69.88 60.85
N LEU A 168 -18.18 69.72 59.70
CA LEU A 168 -19.14 70.68 59.17
C LEU A 168 -20.37 70.75 60.08
N LEU A 169 -20.94 69.60 60.46
CA LEU A 169 -22.03 69.56 61.45
C LEU A 169 -21.64 70.24 62.76
N ALA A 170 -20.42 70.01 63.26
CA ALA A 170 -19.96 70.64 64.50
C ALA A 170 -19.83 72.17 64.37
N LEU A 171 -19.42 72.68 63.21
CA LEU A 171 -19.34 74.11 62.90
C LEU A 171 -20.73 74.74 62.73
N GLU A 172 -21.65 74.06 62.04
CA GLU A 172 -23.03 74.51 61.86
C GLU A 172 -23.79 74.58 63.18
N ASN A 173 -23.49 73.65 64.10
CA ASN A 173 -24.06 73.63 65.46
C ASN A 173 -23.23 74.42 66.49
N ALA A 174 -22.15 75.09 66.08
CA ALA A 174 -21.37 75.92 66.99
C ALA A 174 -22.22 77.10 67.49
N PRO A 175 -22.17 77.45 68.79
CA PRO A 175 -22.92 78.57 69.32
C PRO A 175 -22.55 79.86 68.58
N LYS A 176 -23.54 80.54 67.99
CA LYS A 176 -23.33 81.87 67.39
C LYS A 176 -22.79 82.81 68.47
N PRO A 177 -21.75 83.60 68.19
CA PRO A 177 -21.24 84.57 69.14
C PRO A 177 -22.36 85.57 69.48
N THR A 178 -22.82 85.58 70.72
CA THR A 178 -23.94 86.42 71.17
C THR A 178 -23.51 87.81 71.61
N ASN A 179 -22.27 88.23 71.41
CA ASN A 179 -21.78 89.60 71.65
C ASN A 179 -20.50 89.84 70.84
N GLY A 180 -20.64 90.23 69.58
CA GLY A 180 -19.55 90.90 68.86
C GLY A 180 -19.46 92.34 69.35
N VAL A 181 -18.58 92.61 70.31
CA VAL A 181 -18.00 93.95 70.41
C VAL A 181 -17.20 94.18 69.14
N ASP A 182 -17.52 95.22 68.38
CA ASP A 182 -16.72 95.63 67.22
C ASP A 182 -15.25 95.67 67.65
N GLY A 183 -14.41 94.94 66.91
CA GLY A 183 -12.97 95.04 67.09
C GLY A 183 -12.58 96.49 66.89
N LYS A 184 -11.97 97.09 67.92
CA LYS A 184 -11.42 98.45 67.86
C LYS A 184 -10.61 98.59 66.57
N ASP A 185 -10.93 99.62 65.78
CA ASP A 185 -10.09 100.04 64.66
C ASP A 185 -8.63 100.05 65.10
N GLY A 186 -7.79 99.32 64.37
CA GLY A 186 -6.34 99.35 64.57
C GLY A 186 -5.86 100.80 64.44
N ALA A 187 -4.98 101.23 65.34
CA ALA A 187 -4.41 102.57 65.33
C ALA A 187 -3.94 102.95 63.91
N LYS A 188 -4.40 104.10 63.43
CA LYS A 188 -3.92 104.74 62.21
C LYS A 188 -2.40 104.90 62.32
N GLY A 189 -1.66 104.17 61.47
CA GLY A 189 -0.21 104.31 61.38
C GLY A 189 0.19 105.76 61.12
N GLU A 190 1.29 106.19 61.75
CA GLU A 190 1.82 107.54 61.58
C GLU A 190 2.05 107.86 60.10
N LYS A 191 1.67 109.09 59.74
CA LYS A 191 1.83 109.67 58.41
C LYS A 191 3.33 109.79 58.11
N GLY A 192 3.84 108.96 57.22
CA GLY A 192 5.18 109.14 56.67
C GLY A 192 5.29 110.47 55.91
N ASP A 193 6.37 111.20 56.14
CA ASP A 193 6.65 112.47 55.49
C ASP A 193 6.73 112.33 53.97
N THR A 194 6.17 113.32 53.28
CA THR A 194 6.14 113.44 51.82
C THR A 194 7.56 113.50 51.25
N GLY A 195 7.99 112.42 50.63
CA GLY A 195 9.15 112.44 49.72
C GLY A 195 8.81 113.18 48.43
N ALA A 196 9.71 114.04 47.97
CA ALA A 196 9.57 114.79 46.71
C ALA A 196 9.30 113.84 45.52
N GLN A 197 8.38 114.24 44.65
CA GLN A 197 7.97 113.50 43.45
C GLN A 197 9.17 113.34 42.51
N GLY A 198 9.69 112.11 42.42
CA GLY A 198 10.62 111.70 41.38
C GLY A 198 9.96 111.71 40.00
N VAL A 199 10.72 112.15 39.01
CA VAL A 199 10.34 112.20 37.58
C VAL A 199 9.83 110.83 37.11
N ALA A 200 8.75 110.84 36.31
CA ALA A 200 8.10 109.62 35.81
C ALA A 200 9.09 108.70 35.08
N GLY A 201 9.20 107.46 35.54
CA GLY A 201 9.89 106.40 34.81
C GLY A 201 9.14 106.06 33.53
N ILE A 202 9.83 106.10 32.40
CA ILE A 202 9.36 105.54 31.14
C ILE A 202 9.11 104.04 31.32
N ASN A 203 7.87 103.60 31.04
CA ASN A 203 7.49 102.19 31.06
C ASN A 203 8.45 101.37 30.17
N GLY A 204 9.05 100.33 30.74
CA GLY A 204 9.67 99.27 29.93
C GLY A 204 8.58 98.63 29.06
N ARG A 205 8.79 98.56 27.75
CA ARG A 205 7.94 97.73 26.89
C ARG A 205 8.22 96.28 27.25
N ASP A 206 7.19 95.55 27.65
CA ASP A 206 7.25 94.11 27.81
C ASP A 206 7.77 93.49 26.50
N GLY A 207 8.71 92.56 26.61
CA GLY A 207 9.20 91.79 25.47
C GLY A 207 8.05 91.00 24.85
N ALA A 208 7.90 91.05 23.53
CA ALA A 208 6.92 90.22 22.85
C ALA A 208 7.19 88.74 23.17
N ASN A 209 6.16 88.05 23.69
CA ASN A 209 6.21 86.60 23.89
C ASN A 209 6.66 85.91 22.60
N GLY A 210 7.58 84.94 22.72
CA GLY A 210 7.99 84.11 21.59
C GLY A 210 6.78 83.43 20.95
N LYS A 211 6.71 83.43 19.62
CA LYS A 211 5.67 82.66 18.92
C LYS A 211 5.85 81.19 19.26
N ASP A 212 4.79 80.55 19.75
CA ASP A 212 4.75 79.11 19.96
C ASP A 212 5.20 78.37 18.68
N GLY A 213 5.99 77.31 18.87
CA GLY A 213 6.40 76.45 17.76
C GLY A 213 5.17 75.88 17.07
N LYS A 214 5.14 75.89 15.73
CA LYS A 214 4.08 75.23 14.97
C LYS A 214 3.99 73.76 15.41
N ASP A 215 2.79 73.33 15.79
CA ASP A 215 2.51 71.93 16.08
C ASP A 215 3.04 71.02 14.98
N GLY A 216 3.65 69.91 15.37
CA GLY A 216 4.06 68.86 14.43
C GLY A 216 2.85 68.37 13.66
N LYS A 217 2.96 68.23 12.33
CA LYS A 217 1.89 67.66 11.51
C LYS A 217 1.50 66.29 12.07
N ASP A 218 0.22 66.09 12.34
CA ASP A 218 -0.34 64.81 12.75
C ASP A 218 0.19 63.70 11.83
N GLY A 219 0.67 62.62 12.43
CA GLY A 219 1.08 61.43 11.69
C GLY A 219 -0.10 60.95 10.86
N LYS A 220 0.12 60.72 9.55
CA LYS A 220 -0.91 60.16 8.66
C LYS A 220 -1.53 58.95 9.35
N ASN A 221 -2.85 59.02 9.57
CA ASN A 221 -3.65 57.89 10.05
C ASN A 221 -3.19 56.63 9.30
N GLY A 222 -2.58 55.69 10.02
CA GLY A 222 -2.32 54.37 9.48
C GLY A 222 -3.66 53.86 8.96
N VAL A 223 -3.68 53.38 7.72
CA VAL A 223 -4.86 52.71 7.16
C VAL A 223 -5.11 51.50 8.06
N MET A 224 -5.97 51.68 9.05
CA MET A 224 -6.64 50.60 9.74
C MET A 224 -7.59 50.06 8.68
N THR A 225 -7.08 49.17 7.83
CA THR A 225 -7.94 48.26 7.10
C THR A 225 -8.64 47.47 8.20
N THR A 226 -9.82 47.92 8.57
CA THR A 226 -10.80 47.14 9.31
C THR A 226 -11.13 45.97 8.38
N VAL A 227 -10.24 44.98 8.31
CA VAL A 227 -10.60 43.61 7.99
C VAL A 227 -11.47 43.22 9.17
N THR A 228 -12.75 43.57 9.07
CA THR A 228 -13.72 43.47 10.14
C THR A 228 -13.63 42.06 10.70
N ARG A 229 -13.38 41.90 12.00
CA ARG A 229 -13.28 40.59 12.68
C ARG A 229 -14.38 39.62 12.24
N THR A 230 -15.58 40.15 11.99
CA THR A 230 -16.74 39.49 11.39
C THR A 230 -16.47 38.77 10.06
N GLN A 231 -15.68 39.36 9.14
CA GLN A 231 -15.43 38.80 7.81
C GLN A 231 -14.49 37.59 7.88
N VAL A 232 -13.45 37.67 8.72
CA VAL A 232 -12.53 36.55 9.00
C VAL A 232 -13.23 35.44 9.76
N ASP A 233 -14.08 35.77 10.73
CA ASP A 233 -14.89 34.80 11.48
C ASP A 233 -15.88 34.08 10.56
N THR A 234 -16.48 34.78 9.59
CA THR A 234 -17.43 34.19 8.63
C THR A 234 -16.72 33.26 7.63
N THR A 235 -15.57 33.68 7.07
CA THR A 235 -14.79 32.83 6.14
C THR A 235 -14.20 31.61 6.85
N THR A 236 -13.77 31.76 8.10
CA THR A 236 -13.25 30.65 8.90
C THR A 236 -14.36 29.66 9.26
N GLN A 237 -15.52 30.14 9.71
CA GLN A 237 -16.69 29.29 9.97
C GLN A 237 -17.15 28.54 8.71
N ALA A 238 -17.14 29.20 7.54
CA ALA A 238 -17.47 28.54 6.28
C ALA A 238 -16.49 27.40 5.93
N LYS A 239 -15.18 27.62 6.09
CA LYS A 239 -14.17 26.56 5.86
C LYS A 239 -14.28 25.42 6.87
N VAL A 240 -14.55 25.71 8.15
CA VAL A 240 -14.77 24.68 9.17
C VAL A 240 -16.02 23.87 8.86
N ALA A 241 -17.10 24.50 8.40
CA ALA A 241 -18.30 23.81 7.98
C ALA A 241 -18.04 22.89 6.77
N THR A 242 -17.33 23.36 5.74
CA THR A 242 -16.94 22.53 4.59
C THR A 242 -16.06 21.35 5.01
N ASN A 243 -15.03 21.59 5.84
CA ASN A 243 -14.15 20.52 6.31
C ASN A 243 -14.92 19.51 7.18
N SER A 244 -15.86 19.98 8.02
CA SER A 244 -16.70 19.09 8.83
C SER A 244 -17.62 18.22 7.97
N GLN A 245 -18.12 18.74 6.85
CA GLN A 245 -18.90 17.96 5.88
C GLN A 245 -18.03 16.92 5.18
N ALA A 246 -16.82 17.30 4.74
CA ALA A 246 -15.88 16.37 4.10
C ALA A 246 -15.47 15.22 5.03
N VAL A 247 -15.13 15.52 6.29
CA VAL A 247 -14.81 14.50 7.30
C VAL A 247 -15.99 13.56 7.57
N THR A 248 -17.22 14.09 7.56
CA THR A 248 -18.42 13.26 7.74
C THR A 248 -18.65 12.34 6.54
N ALA A 249 -18.44 12.83 5.31
CA ALA A 249 -18.54 12.02 4.09
C ALA A 249 -17.48 10.90 4.06
N GLU A 250 -16.23 11.22 4.39
CA GLU A 250 -15.14 10.24 4.43
C GLU A 250 -15.33 9.20 5.55
N ALA A 251 -15.90 9.61 6.69
CA ALA A 251 -16.29 8.67 7.75
C ALA A 251 -17.38 7.68 7.30
N GLN A 252 -18.35 8.14 6.48
CA GLN A 252 -19.38 7.27 5.90
C GLN A 252 -18.77 6.30 4.88
N GLU A 253 -17.87 6.77 4.02
CA GLU A 253 -17.15 5.92 3.07
C GLU A 253 -16.29 4.88 3.79
N LEU A 254 -15.54 5.27 4.82
CA LEU A 254 -14.75 4.34 5.62
C LEU A 254 -15.63 3.28 6.31
N GLN A 255 -16.83 3.65 6.74
CA GLN A 255 -17.78 2.70 7.31
C GLN A 255 -18.33 1.74 6.25
N ALA A 256 -18.64 2.23 5.05
CA ALA A 256 -19.04 1.40 3.92
C ALA A 256 -17.91 0.44 3.50
N THR A 257 -16.67 0.93 3.40
CA THR A 257 -15.49 0.12 3.10
C THR A 257 -15.27 -0.96 4.17
N LYS A 258 -15.43 -0.65 5.45
CA LYS A 258 -15.35 -1.65 6.53
C LYS A 258 -16.41 -2.75 6.38
N GLN A 259 -17.64 -2.39 6.01
CA GLN A 259 -18.70 -3.35 5.75
C GLN A 259 -18.38 -4.22 4.52
N THR A 260 -17.86 -3.63 3.44
CA THR A 260 -17.41 -4.37 2.25
C THR A 260 -16.30 -5.35 2.58
N LEU A 261 -15.28 -4.94 3.36
CA LEU A 261 -14.20 -5.82 3.80
C LEU A 261 -14.70 -6.97 4.66
N GLN A 262 -15.64 -6.71 5.58
CA GLN A 262 -16.26 -7.77 6.38
C GLN A 262 -17.06 -8.74 5.50
N ALA A 263 -17.82 -8.23 4.55
CA ALA A 263 -18.57 -9.06 3.59
C ALA A 263 -17.63 -9.91 2.73
N LEU A 264 -16.52 -9.35 2.25
CA LEU A 264 -15.49 -10.07 1.49
C LEU A 264 -14.84 -11.17 2.34
N ASN A 265 -14.49 -10.87 3.59
CA ASN A 265 -13.89 -11.87 4.49
C ASN A 265 -14.88 -13.01 4.77
N ASN A 266 -16.15 -12.68 5.01
CA ASN A 266 -17.19 -13.69 5.20
C ASN A 266 -17.38 -14.53 3.93
N ASN A 267 -17.43 -13.91 2.75
CA ASN A 267 -17.57 -14.63 1.48
C ASN A 267 -16.37 -15.55 1.22
N ALA A 268 -15.16 -15.06 1.42
CA ALA A 268 -13.94 -15.83 1.30
C ALA A 268 -13.95 -17.04 2.25
N ASN A 269 -14.33 -16.85 3.52
CA ASN A 269 -14.41 -17.94 4.50
C ASN A 269 -15.47 -19.00 4.11
N GLN A 270 -16.61 -18.59 3.55
CA GLN A 270 -17.60 -19.54 3.03
C GLN A 270 -17.06 -20.32 1.82
N GLN A 271 -16.36 -19.65 0.89
CA GLN A 271 -15.72 -20.32 -0.25
C GLN A 271 -14.65 -21.31 0.21
N PHE A 272 -13.81 -20.95 1.18
CA PHE A 272 -12.81 -21.87 1.74
C PHE A 272 -13.44 -23.07 2.44
N LYS A 273 -14.56 -22.87 3.14
CA LYS A 273 -15.30 -23.97 3.76
C LYS A 273 -15.88 -24.91 2.70
N SER A 274 -16.51 -24.36 1.66
CA SER A 274 -17.05 -25.15 0.55
C SER A 274 -15.98 -25.96 -0.16
N LEU A 275 -14.82 -25.35 -0.43
CA LEU A 275 -13.69 -26.04 -1.07
C LEU A 275 -13.17 -27.17 -0.19
N ARG A 276 -13.07 -26.94 1.13
CA ARG A 276 -12.65 -27.98 2.07
C ARG A 276 -13.61 -29.16 2.09
N GLU A 277 -14.92 -28.89 2.11
CA GLU A 277 -15.96 -29.93 2.05
C GLU A 277 -15.87 -30.72 0.73
N GLU A 278 -15.68 -30.04 -0.40
CA GLU A 278 -15.49 -30.70 -1.71
C GLU A 278 -14.22 -31.57 -1.73
N VAL A 279 -13.10 -31.09 -1.18
CA VAL A 279 -11.86 -31.86 -1.07
C VAL A 279 -12.04 -33.09 -0.19
N ASP A 280 -12.72 -32.95 0.95
CA ASP A 280 -12.99 -34.07 1.85
C ASP A 280 -13.93 -35.11 1.20
N ASN A 281 -14.94 -34.66 0.46
CA ASN A 281 -15.84 -35.52 -0.32
C ASN A 281 -15.08 -36.24 -1.45
N ASN A 282 -14.26 -35.53 -2.21
CA ASN A 282 -13.43 -36.12 -3.27
C ASN A 282 -12.47 -37.18 -2.71
N LYS A 283 -11.88 -36.92 -1.54
CA LYS A 283 -11.02 -37.90 -0.86
C LYS A 283 -11.82 -39.14 -0.44
N LYS A 284 -13.04 -38.95 0.08
CA LYS A 284 -13.93 -40.06 0.44
C LYS A 284 -14.32 -40.88 -0.78
N GLU A 285 -14.81 -40.25 -1.84
CA GLU A 285 -15.20 -40.91 -3.09
C GLU A 285 -14.03 -41.67 -3.72
N ALA A 286 -12.83 -41.07 -3.75
CA ALA A 286 -11.64 -41.74 -4.27
C ALA A 286 -11.25 -42.98 -3.45
N ASN A 287 -11.26 -42.90 -2.12
CA ASN A 287 -10.93 -44.03 -1.25
C ASN A 287 -11.97 -45.16 -1.34
N ALA A 288 -13.26 -44.80 -1.42
CA ALA A 288 -14.35 -45.75 -1.60
C ALA A 288 -14.27 -46.46 -2.96
N GLY A 289 -14.00 -45.71 -4.04
CA GLY A 289 -13.79 -46.26 -5.38
C GLY A 289 -12.58 -47.20 -5.47
N ILE A 290 -11.46 -46.85 -4.81
CA ILE A 290 -10.29 -47.75 -4.68
C ILE A 290 -10.69 -49.04 -3.95
N SER A 291 -11.47 -48.93 -2.87
CA SER A 291 -12.00 -50.11 -2.16
C SER A 291 -12.84 -50.98 -3.09
N GLY A 292 -13.69 -50.38 -3.94
CA GLY A 292 -14.49 -51.09 -4.95
C GLY A 292 -13.62 -51.86 -5.94
N ALA A 293 -12.57 -51.21 -6.46
CA ALA A 293 -11.60 -51.84 -7.34
C ALA A 293 -10.85 -53.00 -6.66
N MET A 294 -10.42 -52.83 -5.40
CA MET A 294 -9.78 -53.88 -4.62
C MET A 294 -10.72 -55.06 -4.35
N ALA A 295 -11.99 -54.79 -4.03
CA ALA A 295 -13.00 -55.82 -3.82
C ALA A 295 -13.23 -56.64 -5.10
N MET A 296 -13.33 -56.00 -6.27
CA MET A 296 -13.46 -56.68 -7.57
C MET A 296 -12.20 -57.47 -7.95
N ALA A 297 -11.02 -56.92 -7.68
CA ALA A 297 -9.74 -57.59 -7.94
C ALA A 297 -9.55 -58.85 -7.09
N GLY A 298 -10.05 -58.82 -5.84
CA GLY A 298 -10.02 -59.97 -4.93
C GLY A 298 -11.01 -61.08 -5.27
N LEU A 299 -11.91 -60.90 -6.25
CA LEU A 299 -12.90 -61.91 -6.61
C LEU A 299 -12.23 -63.16 -7.24
N PRO A 300 -12.43 -64.36 -6.64
CA PRO A 300 -11.90 -65.60 -7.20
C PRO A 300 -12.38 -65.87 -8.63
N GLN A 301 -11.52 -66.51 -9.42
CA GLN A 301 -11.78 -66.90 -10.80
C GLN A 301 -12.06 -68.40 -10.91
N VAL A 302 -12.94 -68.77 -11.85
CA VAL A 302 -13.27 -70.16 -12.17
C VAL A 302 -12.02 -70.98 -12.51
N GLN A 303 -11.92 -72.18 -11.94
CA GLN A 303 -10.81 -73.12 -12.16
C GLN A 303 -11.07 -74.02 -13.39
N THR A 304 -10.02 -74.63 -13.94
CA THR A 304 -10.07 -75.40 -15.21
C THR A 304 -11.11 -76.54 -15.21
N ASN A 305 -11.41 -77.12 -14.05
CA ASN A 305 -12.40 -78.20 -13.88
C ASN A 305 -13.83 -77.71 -13.63
N GLN A 306 -14.06 -76.39 -13.65
CA GLN A 306 -15.36 -75.75 -13.43
C GLN A 306 -15.76 -74.92 -14.65
N ARG A 307 -17.05 -74.89 -14.98
CA ARG A 307 -17.57 -74.12 -16.12
C ARG A 307 -17.94 -72.69 -15.76
N VAL A 308 -18.50 -72.48 -14.57
CA VAL A 308 -18.99 -71.18 -14.09
C VAL A 308 -18.63 -71.04 -12.61
N MET A 309 -18.25 -69.84 -12.19
CA MET A 309 -18.06 -69.48 -10.78
C MET A 309 -18.76 -68.15 -10.48
N PHE A 310 -19.51 -68.13 -9.38
CA PHE A 310 -20.01 -66.90 -8.76
C PHE A 310 -19.11 -66.54 -7.58
N SER A 311 -18.83 -65.27 -7.42
CA SER A 311 -17.87 -64.74 -6.46
C SER A 311 -18.45 -63.53 -5.75
N ALA A 312 -18.07 -63.37 -4.49
CA ALA A 312 -18.32 -62.18 -3.70
C ALA A 312 -17.04 -61.83 -2.93
N GLY A 313 -16.79 -60.55 -2.73
CA GLY A 313 -15.58 -60.04 -2.09
C GLY A 313 -15.86 -58.72 -1.40
N GLY A 314 -15.03 -58.39 -0.41
CA GLY A 314 -15.06 -57.11 0.27
C GLY A 314 -13.65 -56.58 0.44
N ALA A 315 -13.51 -55.27 0.45
CA ALA A 315 -12.23 -54.62 0.68
C ALA A 315 -12.41 -53.32 1.46
N THR A 316 -11.33 -52.88 2.10
CA THR A 316 -11.27 -51.65 2.88
C THR A 316 -10.01 -50.88 2.53
N TYR A 317 -10.10 -49.57 2.36
CA TYR A 317 -8.96 -48.70 2.09
C TYR A 317 -9.16 -47.32 2.73
N ASN A 318 -8.19 -46.90 3.55
CA ASN A 318 -8.18 -45.59 4.22
C ASN A 318 -9.50 -45.21 4.95
N GLY A 319 -10.16 -46.19 5.57
CA GLY A 319 -11.40 -45.97 6.34
C GLY A 319 -12.70 -46.13 5.54
N GLU A 320 -12.61 -46.25 4.21
CA GLU A 320 -13.74 -46.60 3.35
C GLU A 320 -13.76 -48.10 3.06
N SER A 321 -14.92 -48.60 2.65
CA SER A 321 -15.14 -50.03 2.38
C SER A 321 -15.98 -50.24 1.13
N ALA A 322 -15.85 -51.39 0.50
CA ALA A 322 -16.68 -51.77 -0.62
C ALA A 322 -16.96 -53.27 -0.65
N LEU A 323 -18.08 -53.61 -1.27
CA LEU A 323 -18.50 -54.97 -1.57
C LEU A 323 -18.54 -55.15 -3.08
N ALA A 324 -18.15 -56.33 -3.54
CA ALA A 324 -18.19 -56.71 -4.93
C ALA A 324 -18.78 -58.10 -5.12
N VAL A 325 -19.45 -58.27 -6.26
CA VAL A 325 -19.96 -59.56 -6.74
C VAL A 325 -19.56 -59.75 -8.19
N GLY A 326 -19.34 -60.98 -8.61
CA GLY A 326 -18.97 -61.26 -9.99
C GLY A 326 -19.19 -62.69 -10.41
N ALA A 327 -19.19 -62.90 -11.72
CA ALA A 327 -19.27 -64.21 -12.33
C ALA A 327 -18.09 -64.40 -13.30
N SER A 328 -17.56 -65.61 -13.36
CA SER A 328 -16.56 -66.00 -14.36
C SER A 328 -16.94 -67.32 -15.02
N VAL A 329 -16.58 -67.46 -16.31
CA VAL A 329 -17.00 -68.56 -17.17
C VAL A 329 -15.80 -69.04 -17.99
N ASN A 330 -15.56 -70.35 -17.99
CA ASN A 330 -14.65 -70.98 -18.93
C ASN A 330 -15.41 -71.31 -20.22
N PHE A 331 -15.02 -70.67 -21.33
CA PHE A 331 -15.59 -70.95 -22.65
C PHE A 331 -15.02 -72.23 -23.25
N ASN A 332 -13.74 -72.50 -23.00
CA ASN A 332 -13.02 -73.74 -23.29
C ASN A 332 -11.81 -73.84 -22.34
N GLU A 333 -10.93 -74.83 -22.52
CA GLU A 333 -9.75 -75.04 -21.65
C GLU A 333 -8.72 -73.89 -21.70
N HIS A 334 -8.78 -73.04 -22.73
CA HIS A 334 -7.82 -71.98 -22.99
C HIS A 334 -8.42 -70.58 -22.82
N MET A 335 -9.73 -70.43 -22.58
CA MET A 335 -10.41 -69.13 -22.61
C MET A 335 -11.37 -68.94 -21.44
N VAL A 336 -11.19 -67.82 -20.74
CA VAL A 336 -12.00 -67.44 -19.57
C VAL A 336 -12.54 -66.01 -19.71
N GLY A 337 -13.81 -65.81 -19.37
CA GLY A 337 -14.43 -64.50 -19.23
C GLY A 337 -14.80 -64.21 -17.78
N LYS A 338 -14.74 -62.95 -17.37
CA LYS A 338 -15.16 -62.48 -16.05
C LYS A 338 -15.95 -61.18 -16.16
N VAL A 339 -17.00 -61.06 -15.36
CA VAL A 339 -17.76 -59.83 -15.13
C VAL A 339 -17.87 -59.59 -13.63
N SER A 340 -17.76 -58.35 -13.19
CA SER A 340 -17.89 -57.98 -11.78
C SER A 340 -18.57 -56.62 -11.61
N PHE A 341 -19.21 -56.45 -10.47
CA PHE A 341 -19.88 -55.24 -10.02
C PHE A 341 -19.48 -54.95 -8.58
N SER A 342 -19.42 -53.68 -8.20
CA SER A 342 -19.16 -53.26 -6.82
C SER A 342 -20.06 -52.12 -6.38
N ASP A 343 -20.23 -52.01 -5.07
CA ASP A 343 -20.86 -50.88 -4.39
C ASP A 343 -20.01 -50.50 -3.16
N ASP A 344 -19.94 -49.22 -2.83
CA ASP A 344 -19.02 -48.69 -1.82
C ASP A 344 -19.69 -47.75 -0.80
N THR A 345 -18.94 -47.40 0.26
CA THR A 345 -19.43 -46.55 1.36
C THR A 345 -19.65 -45.08 1.00
N ALA A 346 -19.32 -44.68 -0.23
CA ALA A 346 -19.69 -43.39 -0.82
C ALA A 346 -20.89 -43.51 -1.77
N ASN A 347 -21.55 -44.67 -1.82
CA ASN A 347 -22.69 -45.00 -2.68
C ASN A 347 -22.35 -44.95 -4.18
N ASN A 348 -21.10 -45.21 -4.55
CA ASN A 348 -20.72 -45.35 -5.96
C ASN A 348 -20.85 -46.81 -6.40
N MET A 349 -21.33 -47.01 -7.62
CA MET A 349 -21.37 -48.33 -8.25
C MET A 349 -20.29 -48.47 -9.32
N GLY A 350 -19.59 -49.60 -9.31
CA GLY A 350 -18.56 -49.96 -10.30
C GLY A 350 -18.94 -51.21 -11.08
N ALA A 351 -18.46 -51.34 -12.32
CA ALA A 351 -18.60 -52.54 -13.13
C ALA A 351 -17.34 -52.79 -13.97
N SER A 352 -16.99 -54.04 -14.19
CA SER A 352 -15.86 -54.43 -15.05
C SER A 352 -16.10 -55.74 -15.76
N VAL A 353 -15.45 -55.91 -16.92
CA VAL A 353 -15.48 -57.13 -17.73
C VAL A 353 -14.07 -57.41 -18.25
N GLY A 354 -13.69 -58.69 -18.32
CA GLY A 354 -12.38 -59.12 -18.80
C GLY A 354 -12.42 -60.49 -19.45
N VAL A 355 -11.51 -60.72 -20.40
CA VAL A 355 -11.27 -62.01 -21.06
C VAL A 355 -9.79 -62.34 -20.99
N GLY A 356 -9.47 -63.61 -20.69
CA GLY A 356 -8.12 -64.15 -20.73
C GLY A 356 -8.03 -65.35 -21.68
N ILE A 357 -6.90 -65.46 -22.38
CA ILE A 357 -6.58 -66.60 -23.26
C ILE A 357 -5.22 -67.16 -22.82
N GLY A 358 -5.17 -68.44 -22.47
CA GLY A 358 -3.94 -69.19 -22.18
C GLY A 358 -3.52 -70.04 -23.37
N PHE A 359 -2.23 -70.31 -23.51
CA PHE A 359 -1.63 -71.16 -24.54
C PHE A 359 -0.61 -72.11 -23.91
#